data_AF-A0A378K3S5-F1
#
_entry.id   AF-A0A378K3S5-F1
#
_cell.length_a   1.000
_cell.length_b   1.000
_cell.length_c   1.000
_cell.angle_alpha   90.00
_cell.angle_beta   90.00
_cell.angle_gamma   90.00
#
_symmetry.space_group_name_H-M   'P 1'
#
loop_
_entity.id
_entity.type
_entity.pdbx_description
1 polymer ?
#
loop_
_entity_poly.entity_id
_entity_poly.type
_entity_poly.pdbx_seq_one_letter_code
_entity_poly.pdbx_strand_id
1 'polypeptide(L)'
;MKGTKLPCLIYLIFFMCCSNLLYSGSTPEFSIIPSVPNGNIVRVPANGTGNVTYIVTNNTKLSRPLIMVPMTGISMIGGGATNCVDAFFLLAPNQSCVLELEIQGSQIPGTGYFGGPIICKRIDKDKPDPFLCSEPLPQNVLNIYITARE
;
A
#
# COMPACT_ATOMS: atom_id res chain seq x y z
N MET A 1 23.61 -67.32 6.95
CA MET A 1 23.78 -65.97 7.55
C MET A 1 23.63 -64.94 6.43
N LYS A 2 22.45 -64.31 6.29
CA LYS A 2 22.21 -63.24 5.31
C LYS A 2 21.89 -61.96 6.07
N GLY A 3 22.79 -60.99 5.95
CA GLY A 3 22.73 -59.71 6.64
C GLY A 3 21.70 -58.79 6.01
N THR A 4 20.79 -58.29 6.83
CA THR A 4 19.88 -57.20 6.52
C THR A 4 20.45 -55.91 7.11
N LYS A 5 20.91 -55.00 6.25
CA LYS A 5 21.16 -53.60 6.63
C LYS A 5 20.51 -52.69 5.60
N LEU A 6 19.21 -52.40 5.79
CA LEU A 6 18.53 -51.33 5.07
C LEU A 6 17.30 -50.80 5.83
N PRO A 7 17.48 -49.98 6.90
CA PRO A 7 16.40 -49.08 7.28
C PRO A 7 16.86 -47.65 7.63
N CYS A 8 18.06 -47.22 7.24
CA CYS A 8 18.55 -45.86 7.57
C CYS A 8 18.27 -44.83 6.45
N LEU A 9 18.33 -45.26 5.19
CA LEU A 9 18.26 -44.35 4.03
C LEU A 9 16.87 -43.75 3.81
N ILE A 10 15.81 -44.45 4.20
CA ILE A 10 14.41 -44.03 3.96
C ILE A 10 13.96 -42.96 4.97
N TYR A 11 14.50 -42.96 6.20
CA TYR A 11 14.15 -41.98 7.23
C TYR A 11 14.81 -40.60 7.02
N LEU A 12 15.97 -40.56 6.35
CA LEU A 12 16.70 -39.32 6.05
C LEU A 12 16.01 -38.46 4.98
N ILE A 13 15.24 -39.07 4.06
CA ILE A 13 14.56 -38.34 2.98
C ILE A 13 13.27 -37.66 3.49
N PHE A 14 12.58 -38.25 4.47
CA PHE A 14 11.32 -37.71 4.99
C PHE A 14 11.50 -36.53 5.95
N PHE A 15 12.68 -36.36 6.57
CA PHE A 15 12.98 -35.24 7.46
C PHE A 15 13.43 -33.97 6.69
N MET A 16 13.72 -34.08 5.39
CA MET A 16 14.29 -33.02 4.55
C MET A 16 13.23 -32.18 3.78
N CYS A 17 11.94 -32.51 3.91
CA CYS A 17 10.87 -31.78 3.19
C CYS A 17 10.14 -30.71 4.04
N CYS A 18 10.49 -30.57 5.33
CA CYS A 18 9.83 -29.64 6.26
C CYS A 18 10.67 -28.40 6.63
N SER A 19 11.89 -28.28 6.12
CA SER A 19 12.74 -27.13 6.39
C SER A 19 12.47 -26.00 5.40
N ASN A 20 11.77 -24.98 5.89
CA ASN A 20 11.73 -23.60 5.42
C ASN A 20 10.66 -23.25 4.37
N LEU A 21 9.41 -23.12 4.84
CA LEU A 21 8.51 -22.08 4.32
C LEU A 21 9.05 -20.71 4.77
N LEU A 22 10.15 -20.25 4.15
CA LEU A 22 10.53 -18.85 4.21
C LEU A 22 9.64 -18.12 3.22
N TYR A 23 8.54 -17.53 3.70
CA TYR A 23 7.83 -16.52 2.94
C TYR A 23 8.78 -15.33 2.79
N SER A 24 9.36 -15.16 1.61
CA SER A 24 9.99 -13.89 1.24
C SER A 24 8.87 -12.89 1.00
N GLY A 25 8.38 -12.27 2.07
CA GLY A 25 7.57 -11.07 1.96
C GLY A 25 8.48 -9.95 1.50
N SER A 26 8.45 -9.59 0.22
CA SER A 26 9.12 -8.39 -0.26
C SER A 26 8.47 -7.20 0.42
N THR A 27 9.17 -6.53 1.33
CA THR A 27 8.72 -5.25 1.87
C THR A 27 8.63 -4.26 0.70
N PRO A 28 7.48 -3.57 0.50
CA PRO A 28 7.38 -2.58 -0.55
C PRO A 28 8.40 -1.46 -0.31
N GLU A 29 8.93 -0.87 -1.37
CA GLU A 29 9.85 0.27 -1.26
C GLU A 29 9.18 1.43 -0.51
N PHE A 30 7.87 1.61 -0.70
CA PHE A 30 7.04 2.54 0.06
C PHE A 30 5.87 1.81 0.74
N SER A 31 5.81 1.84 2.07
CA SER A 31 4.65 1.32 2.81
C SER A 31 3.53 2.35 2.77
N ILE A 32 2.31 1.88 2.53
CA ILE A 32 1.10 2.70 2.51
C ILE A 32 0.06 2.00 3.39
N ILE A 33 -0.15 2.53 4.59
CA ILE A 33 -0.93 1.86 5.65
C ILE A 33 -2.00 2.83 6.17
N PRO A 34 -3.27 2.42 6.33
CA PRO A 34 -4.29 3.28 6.93
C PRO A 34 -3.86 3.76 8.31
N SER A 35 -4.10 5.02 8.66
CA SER A 35 -3.68 5.58 9.95
C SER A 35 -4.42 4.95 11.15
N VAL A 36 -5.59 4.34 10.89
CA VAL A 36 -6.43 3.66 11.88
C VAL A 36 -6.92 2.31 11.34
N PRO A 37 -7.20 1.32 12.21
CA PRO A 37 -7.75 0.03 11.79
C PRO A 37 -9.05 0.20 10.98
N ASN A 38 -9.14 -0.47 9.83
CA ASN A 38 -10.25 -0.38 8.88
C ASN A 38 -10.54 1.03 8.34
N GLY A 39 -9.62 1.99 8.51
CA GLY A 39 -9.78 3.36 8.00
C GLY A 39 -9.81 3.47 6.48
N ASN A 40 -9.44 2.40 5.77
CA ASN A 40 -9.50 2.25 4.32
C ASN A 40 -10.88 1.87 3.78
N ILE A 41 -11.91 1.74 4.61
CA ILE A 41 -13.28 1.45 4.18
C ILE A 41 -14.13 2.71 4.37
N VAL A 42 -14.51 3.35 3.27
CA VAL A 42 -15.22 4.64 3.28
C VAL A 42 -16.59 4.51 2.62
N ARG A 43 -17.61 5.09 3.25
CA ARG A 43 -18.94 5.27 2.67
C ARG A 43 -19.13 6.74 2.36
N VAL A 44 -19.39 7.07 1.11
CA VAL A 44 -19.52 8.46 0.64
C VAL A 44 -20.89 8.65 -0.02
N PRO A 45 -21.66 9.67 0.36
CA PRO A 45 -22.88 10.02 -0.36
C PRO A 45 -22.58 10.42 -1.81
N ALA A 46 -23.47 10.08 -2.75
CA ALA A 46 -23.26 10.39 -4.17
C ALA A 46 -23.03 11.89 -4.50
N ASN A 47 -23.42 12.80 -3.61
CA ASN A 47 -23.18 14.25 -3.75
C ASN A 47 -22.40 14.83 -2.56
N GLY A 48 -21.76 13.99 -1.77
CA GLY A 48 -21.00 14.39 -0.59
C GLY A 48 -19.50 14.18 -0.76
N THR A 49 -18.79 14.47 0.31
CA THR A 49 -17.36 14.19 0.45
C THR A 49 -17.11 13.17 1.56
N GLY A 50 -15.97 12.49 1.50
CA GLY A 50 -15.46 11.66 2.58
C GLY A 50 -13.95 11.75 2.64
N ASN A 51 -13.35 11.40 3.77
CA ASN A 51 -11.90 11.48 3.94
C ASN A 51 -11.32 10.11 4.31
N VAL A 52 -10.07 9.90 3.92
CA VAL A 52 -9.25 8.77 4.37
C VAL A 52 -7.82 9.24 4.61
N THR A 53 -7.16 8.61 5.59
CA THR A 53 -5.80 8.96 5.96
C THR A 53 -4.91 7.73 5.93
N TYR A 54 -3.75 7.86 5.27
CA TYR A 54 -2.70 6.86 5.21
C TYR A 54 -1.41 7.39 5.84
N ILE A 55 -0.59 6.47 6.33
CA ILE A 55 0.82 6.70 6.65
C ILE A 55 1.63 6.16 5.48
N VAL A 56 2.43 7.03 4.88
CA VAL A 56 3.36 6.68 3.81
C VAL A 56 4.77 6.64 4.40
N THR A 57 5.47 5.52 4.27
CA THR A 57 6.83 5.34 4.80
C THR A 57 7.80 4.99 3.68
N ASN A 58 8.95 5.65 3.64
CA ASN A 58 10.06 5.28 2.76
C ASN A 58 10.90 4.17 3.40
N ASN A 59 10.75 2.92 2.96
CA ASN A 59 11.52 1.78 3.48
C ASN A 59 12.90 1.64 2.80
N THR A 60 13.21 2.51 1.86
CA THR A 60 14.46 2.46 1.11
C THR A 60 15.60 3.09 1.92
N LYS A 61 16.85 2.77 1.55
CA LYS A 61 18.05 3.33 2.20
C LYS A 61 18.40 4.75 1.76
N LEU A 62 17.65 5.32 0.82
CA LEU A 62 17.92 6.63 0.22
C LEU A 62 16.76 7.58 0.47
N SER A 63 17.04 8.87 0.55
CA SER A 63 15.99 9.88 0.46
C SER A 63 15.33 9.80 -0.91
N ARG A 64 14.00 9.69 -0.95
CA ARG A 64 13.25 9.55 -2.20
C ARG A 64 12.32 10.74 -2.40
N PRO A 65 12.46 11.49 -3.51
CA PRO A 65 11.39 12.36 -3.95
C PRO A 65 10.26 11.45 -4.43
N LEU A 66 9.07 11.63 -3.88
CA LEU A 66 7.90 10.81 -4.12
C LEU A 66 6.83 11.64 -4.82
N ILE A 67 5.94 10.93 -5.51
CA ILE A 67 4.76 11.48 -6.17
C ILE A 67 3.60 10.51 -5.98
N MET A 68 2.42 11.02 -5.68
CA MET A 68 1.19 10.25 -5.75
C MET A 68 0.62 10.29 -7.18
N VAL A 69 0.27 9.13 -7.73
CA VAL A 69 -0.40 9.06 -9.03
C VAL A 69 -1.82 9.64 -8.89
N PRO A 70 -2.25 10.54 -9.78
CA PRO A 70 -3.59 11.12 -9.74
C PRO A 70 -4.69 10.05 -9.80
N MET A 71 -5.74 10.26 -9.00
CA MET A 71 -6.90 9.37 -8.92
C MET A 71 -8.17 10.19 -9.19
N THR A 72 -9.06 9.68 -10.05
CA THR A 72 -10.33 10.37 -10.33
C THR A 72 -11.20 10.44 -9.08
N GLY A 73 -11.68 11.63 -8.74
CA GLY A 73 -12.53 11.83 -7.56
C GLY A 73 -11.80 11.76 -6.22
N ILE A 74 -10.47 11.67 -6.20
CA ILE A 74 -9.69 11.55 -4.96
C ILE A 74 -8.49 12.48 -5.04
N SER A 75 -8.39 13.41 -4.10
CA SER A 75 -7.33 14.43 -4.07
C SER A 75 -6.67 14.51 -2.70
N MET A 76 -5.38 14.83 -2.66
CA MET A 76 -4.69 15.09 -1.40
C MET A 76 -5.14 16.40 -0.77
N ILE A 77 -5.36 16.36 0.54
CA ILE A 77 -5.54 17.56 1.35
C ILE A 77 -4.16 17.95 1.88
N GLY A 78 -3.62 19.05 1.35
CA GLY A 78 -2.33 19.59 1.79
C GLY A 78 -2.44 20.37 3.10
N GLY A 79 -1.36 20.39 3.88
CA GLY A 79 -1.19 21.28 5.04
C GLY A 79 -0.68 20.58 6.30
N GLY A 80 0.23 21.21 7.04
CA GLY A 80 0.79 20.68 8.31
C GLY A 80 2.21 20.09 8.17
N ALA A 81 3.05 20.25 9.20
CA ALA A 81 4.47 19.87 9.16
C ALA A 81 4.74 18.35 9.07
N THR A 82 3.75 17.53 9.42
CA THR A 82 3.83 16.05 9.41
C THR A 82 3.10 15.40 8.23
N ASN A 83 2.39 16.21 7.44
CA ASN A 83 1.59 15.72 6.33
C ASN A 83 2.44 15.67 5.06
N CYS A 84 2.05 14.81 4.13
CA CYS A 84 2.58 14.85 2.78
C CYS A 84 2.05 16.16 2.16
N VAL A 85 2.86 17.22 2.21
CA VAL A 85 2.43 18.64 2.11
C VAL A 85 1.79 18.97 0.75
N ASP A 86 2.09 18.18 -0.26
CA ASP A 86 1.58 18.27 -1.62
C ASP A 86 1.65 16.90 -2.31
N ALA A 87 1.35 16.87 -3.62
CA ALA A 87 1.52 15.68 -4.44
C ALA A 87 2.98 15.22 -4.59
N PHE A 88 3.96 16.00 -4.12
CA PHE A 88 5.37 15.90 -4.45
C PHE A 88 6.25 16.04 -3.20
N PHE A 89 6.25 15.03 -2.34
CA PHE A 89 6.93 15.11 -1.06
C PHE A 89 8.28 14.38 -1.08
N LEU A 90 9.20 14.77 -0.19
CA LEU A 90 10.50 14.14 0.00
C LEU A 90 10.52 13.40 1.34
N LEU A 91 10.80 12.10 1.31
CA LEU A 91 10.99 11.30 2.54
C LEU A 91 12.43 10.83 2.63
N ALA A 92 13.09 11.11 3.76
CA ALA A 92 14.35 10.48 4.13
C ALA A 92 14.17 8.97 4.39
N PRO A 93 15.26 8.17 4.48
CA PRO A 93 15.17 6.76 4.83
C PRO A 93 14.39 6.55 6.14
N ASN A 94 13.43 5.63 6.12
CA ASN A 94 12.50 5.31 7.21
C ASN A 94 11.61 6.46 7.69
N GLN A 95 11.65 7.62 7.04
CA GLN A 95 10.75 8.73 7.36
C GLN A 95 9.33 8.38 6.87
N SER A 96 8.35 8.87 7.62
CA SER A 96 6.95 8.78 7.25
C SER A 96 6.30 10.15 7.14
N CYS A 97 5.24 10.24 6.33
CA CYS A 97 4.30 11.37 6.33
C CYS A 97 2.86 10.86 6.36
N VAL A 98 1.95 11.74 6.78
CA VAL A 98 0.51 11.50 6.77
C VAL A 98 -0.06 11.96 5.43
N LEU A 99 -0.62 11.02 4.67
CA LEU A 99 -1.31 11.25 3.41
C LEU A 99 -2.81 11.33 3.68
N GLU A 100 -3.35 12.55 3.70
CA GLU A 100 -4.79 12.77 3.83
C GLU A 100 -5.41 12.95 2.45
N LEU A 101 -6.49 12.20 2.18
CA LEU A 101 -7.20 12.20 0.91
C LEU A 101 -8.65 12.60 1.14
N GLU A 102 -9.12 13.56 0.34
CA GLU A 102 -10.53 13.88 0.16
C GLU A 102 -11.08 13.07 -1.02
N ILE A 103 -12.27 12.52 -0.83
CA ILE A 103 -13.01 11.74 -1.81
C ILE A 103 -14.26 12.54 -2.19
N GLN A 104 -14.42 12.81 -3.48
CA GLN A 104 -15.55 13.51 -4.07
C GLN A 104 -16.55 12.48 -4.60
N GLY A 105 -17.62 12.21 -3.84
CA GLY A 105 -18.59 11.14 -4.15
C GLY A 105 -19.24 11.26 -5.53
N SER A 106 -19.40 12.48 -6.03
CA SER A 106 -19.97 12.76 -7.36
C SER A 106 -19.08 12.33 -8.53
N GLN A 107 -17.78 12.09 -8.29
CA GLN A 107 -16.82 11.65 -9.29
C GLN A 107 -16.49 10.15 -9.19
N ILE A 108 -17.00 9.47 -8.17
CA ILE A 108 -16.79 8.04 -7.97
C ILE A 108 -17.87 7.26 -8.74
N PRO A 109 -17.52 6.18 -9.48
CA PRO A 109 -18.50 5.33 -10.13
C PRO A 109 -19.53 4.78 -9.14
N GLY A 110 -20.78 4.60 -9.57
CA GLY A 110 -21.85 4.07 -8.71
C GLY A 110 -21.58 2.66 -8.18
N THR A 111 -20.67 1.90 -8.82
CA THR A 111 -20.16 0.61 -8.34
C THR A 111 -19.17 0.71 -7.18
N GLY A 112 -18.76 1.92 -6.80
CA GLY A 112 -17.68 2.16 -5.85
C GLY A 112 -16.30 2.22 -6.49
N TYR A 113 -15.27 2.28 -5.65
CA TYR A 113 -13.87 2.27 -6.04
C TYR A 113 -13.10 1.28 -5.14
N PHE A 114 -12.27 0.44 -5.77
CA PHE A 114 -11.45 -0.57 -5.10
C PHE A 114 -10.03 -0.44 -5.63
N GLY A 115 -9.11 0.04 -4.80
CA GLY A 115 -7.76 0.37 -5.22
C GLY A 115 -7.03 1.13 -4.13
N GLY A 116 -6.18 2.08 -4.46
CA GLY A 116 -5.56 2.90 -3.44
C GLY A 116 -4.55 3.88 -3.99
N PRO A 117 -4.01 4.76 -3.12
CA PRO A 117 -2.97 5.69 -3.53
C PRO A 117 -1.74 4.91 -3.99
N ILE A 118 -1.35 5.13 -5.25
CA ILE A 118 -0.10 4.62 -5.80
C ILE A 118 0.97 5.68 -5.57
N ILE A 119 2.00 5.32 -4.81
CA ILE A 119 3.13 6.20 -4.52
C ILE A 119 4.32 5.73 -5.34
N CYS A 120 4.87 6.63 -6.15
CA CYS A 120 6.02 6.37 -6.98
C CYS A 120 7.19 7.26 -6.60
N LYS A 121 8.41 6.81 -6.87
CA LYS A 121 9.53 7.73 -6.96
C LYS A 121 9.28 8.71 -8.10
N ARG A 122 9.63 9.97 -7.87
CA ARG A 122 9.57 11.04 -8.87
C ARG A 122 10.87 11.08 -9.66
N ILE A 123 10.79 11.08 -11.00
CA ILE A 123 11.95 11.24 -11.88
C ILE A 123 12.14 12.70 -12.27
N ASP A 124 11.02 13.40 -12.54
CA ASP A 124 10.99 14.80 -12.97
C ASP A 124 9.75 15.48 -12.36
N LYS A 125 9.55 16.79 -12.59
CA LYS A 125 8.53 17.64 -11.97
C LYS A 125 7.19 16.93 -11.75
N ASP A 126 6.64 16.32 -12.79
CA ASP A 126 5.32 15.67 -12.74
C ASP A 126 5.35 14.20 -13.21
N LYS A 127 6.54 13.58 -13.23
CA LYS A 127 6.72 12.24 -13.84
C LYS A 127 7.02 11.16 -12.79
N PRO A 128 6.11 10.19 -12.57
CA PRO A 128 6.39 9.01 -11.77
C PRO A 128 7.37 8.07 -12.47
N ASP A 129 8.20 7.40 -11.67
CA ASP A 129 9.06 6.29 -12.08
C ASP A 129 8.22 5.00 -12.11
N PRO A 130 7.79 4.50 -13.28
CA PRO A 130 6.88 3.35 -13.34
C PRO A 130 7.52 2.05 -12.81
N PHE A 131 8.85 2.02 -12.68
CA PHE A 131 9.58 0.87 -12.15
C PHE A 131 9.82 0.94 -10.64
N LEU A 132 9.47 2.07 -10.00
CA LEU A 132 9.63 2.26 -8.57
C LEU A 132 8.37 2.90 -7.98
N CYS A 133 7.29 2.15 -8.07
CA CYS A 133 6.00 2.46 -7.44
C CYS A 133 5.65 1.40 -6.40
N SER A 134 4.80 1.78 -5.45
CA SER A 134 4.19 0.87 -4.49
C SER A 134 2.71 1.21 -4.36
N GLU A 135 1.91 0.18 -4.21
CA GLU A 135 0.49 0.23 -3.89
C GLU A 135 0.27 -0.30 -2.46
N PRO A 136 -0.86 0.00 -1.81
CA PRO A 136 -1.18 -0.61 -0.53
C PRO A 136 -1.23 -2.13 -0.65
N LEU A 137 -0.80 -2.83 0.40
CA LEU A 137 -1.02 -4.27 0.50
C LEU A 137 -2.53 -4.59 0.41
N PRO A 138 -2.93 -5.81 -0.02
CA PRO A 138 -4.34 -6.14 -0.25
C PRO A 138 -5.30 -5.80 0.91
N GLN A 139 -4.85 -5.94 2.15
CA GLN A 139 -5.64 -5.61 3.35
C GLN A 139 -5.80 -4.09 3.62
N ASN A 140 -4.93 -3.27 3.02
CA ASN A 140 -4.85 -1.83 3.17
C ASN A 140 -5.45 -1.06 1.98
N VAL A 141 -5.96 -1.78 0.97
CA VAL A 141 -6.61 -1.20 -0.21
C VAL A 141 -7.80 -0.33 0.21
N LEU A 142 -7.91 0.86 -0.37
CA LEU A 142 -9.04 1.76 -0.25
C LEU A 142 -10.29 1.17 -0.91
N ASN A 143 -11.34 0.99 -0.13
CA ASN A 143 -12.65 0.54 -0.56
C ASN A 143 -13.66 1.67 -0.34
N ILE A 144 -14.18 2.22 -1.42
CA ILE A 144 -15.18 3.29 -1.40
C ILE A 144 -16.52 2.73 -1.85
N TYR A 145 -17.54 2.91 -1.02
CA TYR A 145 -18.92 2.53 -1.30
C TYR A 145 -19.79 3.79 -1.40
N ILE A 146 -20.55 3.91 -2.48
CA ILE A 146 -21.47 5.04 -2.66
C ILE A 146 -22.79 4.74 -1.96
N THR A 147 -23.24 5.67 -1.12
CA THR A 147 -24.57 5.62 -0.51
C THR A 147 -25.53 6.50 -1.27
N ALA A 148 -26.76 6.00 -1.50
CA ALA A 148 -27.83 6.77 -2.13
C ALA A 148 -28.19 8.01 -1.27
N ARG A 149 -28.83 9.01 -1.90
CA ARG A 149 -29.48 10.10 -1.16
C ARG A 149 -30.60 9.51 -0.30
N GLU A 150 -30.63 9.90 0.97
CA GLU A 150 -31.87 9.96 1.74
C GLU A 150 -32.68 11.20 1.31
#